data_AF-A0A835SZK0-F1
#
_entry.id   AF-A0A835SZK0-F1
#
_cell.length_a   1.000
_cell.length_b   1.000
_cell.length_c   1.000
_cell.angle_alpha   90.00
_cell.angle_beta   90.00
_cell.angle_gamma   90.00
#
_symmetry.space_group_name_H-M   'P 1'
#
loop_
_entity.id
_entity.type
_entity.pdbx_description
1 polymer ?
#
loop_
_entity_poly.entity_id
_entity_poly.type
_entity_poly.pdbx_seq_one_letter_code
_entity_poly.pdbx_strand_id
1 'polypeptide(L)'
;MYLIIYIFRYLDLLYLYTGLASSIVKVLHLIVALAIVLLMRYSPASSSYDADLDTFPRLALILPCLVLAIFLNRVKLIIEICHSFSVYLEVVALIPQFVLLYKRQVYELWVLLLTVLMGSERLLQTVSVLTDWQESVRDDPYSVLADLVHAMVFVVGLSVLLWQRLQVRKSQGLNESGAPLPNFDEVWDASKFKFEDQEANRK
;
A
#
# COMPACT_ATOMS: atom_id res chain seq x y z
N MET A 1 -2.18 10.69 -2.16
CA MET A 1 -1.12 10.54 -3.19
C MET A 1 -1.68 9.94 -4.47
N TYR A 2 -2.29 8.75 -4.42
CA TYR A 2 -2.87 8.08 -5.60
C TYR A 2 -3.85 8.91 -6.44
N LEU A 3 -4.70 9.75 -5.84
CA LEU A 3 -5.55 10.66 -6.62
C LEU A 3 -4.74 11.62 -7.52
N ILE A 4 -3.68 12.22 -6.98
CA ILE A 4 -2.79 13.11 -7.74
C ILE A 4 -2.13 12.33 -8.88
N ILE A 5 -1.63 11.13 -8.56
CA ILE A 5 -1.03 10.22 -9.54
C ILE A 5 -1.98 9.99 -10.72
N TYR A 6 -3.22 9.55 -10.47
CA TYR A 6 -4.16 9.25 -11.55
C TYR A 6 -4.60 10.47 -12.35
N ILE A 7 -4.71 11.64 -11.71
CA ILE A 7 -4.98 12.90 -12.43
C ILE A 7 -3.90 13.17 -13.48
N PHE A 8 -2.62 13.09 -13.09
CA PHE A 8 -1.51 13.34 -14.01
C PHE A 8 -1.30 12.21 -15.03
N ARG A 9 -1.53 10.95 -14.63
CA ARG A 9 -1.44 9.75 -15.48
C ARG A 9 -2.41 9.80 -16.66
N TYR A 10 -3.63 10.30 -16.42
CA TYR A 10 -4.75 10.21 -17.36
C TYR A 10 -5.13 11.56 -17.97
N LEU A 11 -4.22 12.53 -17.99
CA LEU A 11 -4.42 13.80 -18.73
C LEU A 11 -4.72 13.54 -20.21
N ASP A 12 -4.21 12.43 -20.76
CA ASP A 12 -4.46 11.96 -22.12
C ASP A 12 -5.93 11.70 -22.43
N LEU A 13 -6.74 11.40 -21.42
CA LEU A 13 -8.18 11.21 -21.57
C LEU A 13 -8.90 12.44 -22.15
N LEU A 14 -8.34 13.64 -21.98
CA LEU A 14 -8.96 14.89 -22.43
C LEU A 14 -8.80 15.15 -23.93
N TYR A 15 -7.79 14.56 -24.57
CA TYR A 15 -7.43 14.90 -25.94
C TYR A 15 -7.11 13.69 -26.83
N LEU A 16 -6.92 12.50 -26.26
CA LEU A 16 -6.63 11.28 -27.00
C LEU A 16 -7.64 10.18 -26.66
N TYR A 17 -8.45 9.81 -27.65
CA TYR A 17 -9.32 8.64 -27.55
C TYR A 17 -8.59 7.39 -28.04
N THR A 18 -8.17 6.53 -27.11
CA THR A 18 -7.54 5.24 -27.43
C THR A 18 -8.55 4.12 -27.62
N GLY A 19 -9.69 4.17 -26.92
CA GLY A 19 -10.74 3.15 -26.98
C GLY A 19 -11.64 3.14 -25.74
N LEU A 20 -12.86 2.62 -25.90
CA LEU A 20 -13.91 2.66 -24.87
C LEU A 20 -13.51 1.92 -23.59
N ALA A 21 -12.95 0.71 -23.71
CA ALA A 21 -12.54 -0.07 -22.54
C ALA A 21 -11.45 0.65 -21.71
N SER A 22 -10.42 1.18 -22.38
CA SER A 22 -9.35 1.93 -21.73
C SER A 22 -9.87 3.20 -21.05
N SER A 23 -10.75 3.95 -21.73
CA SER A 23 -11.38 5.14 -21.15
C SER A 23 -12.21 4.82 -19.91
N ILE A 24 -13.02 3.76 -19.93
CA ILE A 24 -13.80 3.33 -18.76
C ILE A 24 -12.89 3.00 -17.57
N VAL A 25 -11.82 2.23 -17.80
CA VAL A 25 -10.89 1.86 -16.74
C VAL A 25 -10.20 3.09 -16.14
N LYS A 26 -9.75 4.04 -16.97
CA LYS A 26 -9.14 5.30 -16.51
C LYS A 26 -10.11 6.14 -15.66
N VAL A 27 -11.36 6.27 -16.10
CA VAL A 27 -12.40 7.02 -15.37
C VAL A 27 -12.74 6.34 -14.05
N LEU A 28 -12.88 5.01 -14.04
CA LEU A 28 -13.16 4.25 -12.82
C LEU A 28 -12.06 4.45 -11.76
N HIS A 29 -10.79 4.37 -12.16
CA HIS A 29 -9.66 4.63 -11.25
C HIS A 29 -9.74 6.03 -10.63
N LEU A 30 -10.07 7.04 -11.43
CA LEU A 30 -10.20 8.42 -10.96
C LEU A 30 -11.36 8.56 -9.96
N ILE A 31 -12.53 8.00 -10.28
CA ILE A 31 -13.72 8.05 -9.42
C ILE A 31 -13.45 7.33 -8.09
N VAL A 32 -12.87 6.14 -8.12
CA VAL A 32 -12.55 5.37 -6.91
C VAL A 32 -11.53 6.11 -6.04
N ALA A 33 -10.46 6.65 -6.64
CA ALA A 33 -9.46 7.41 -5.89
C ALA A 33 -10.05 8.68 -5.26
N LEU A 34 -10.94 9.37 -5.97
CA LEU A 34 -11.66 10.53 -5.44
C LEU A 34 -12.62 10.11 -4.31
N ALA A 35 -13.37 9.04 -4.49
CA ALA A 35 -14.30 8.52 -3.50
C ALA A 35 -13.56 8.15 -2.20
N ILE A 36 -12.41 7.47 -2.28
CA ILE A 36 -11.59 7.13 -1.09
C ILE A 36 -11.18 8.41 -0.34
N VAL A 37 -10.71 9.44 -1.04
CA VAL A 37 -10.31 10.71 -0.42
C VAL A 37 -11.51 11.39 0.26
N LEU A 38 -12.66 11.44 -0.41
CA LEU A 38 -13.88 12.03 0.13
C LEU A 38 -14.39 11.24 1.36
N LEU A 39 -14.34 9.91 1.31
CA LEU A 39 -14.70 9.05 2.42
C LEU A 39 -13.78 9.29 3.62
N MET A 40 -12.46 9.32 3.42
CA MET A 40 -11.50 9.61 4.50
C MET A 40 -11.71 11.00 5.11
N ARG A 41 -12.14 11.99 4.32
CA ARG A 41 -12.26 13.38 4.79
C ARG A 41 -13.61 13.71 5.43
N TYR A 42 -14.71 13.22 4.85
CA TYR A 42 -16.06 13.70 5.15
C TYR A 42 -17.03 12.61 5.63
N SER A 43 -16.68 11.33 5.52
CA SER A 43 -17.53 10.23 6.01
C SER A 43 -17.34 10.04 7.53
N PRO A 44 -18.29 9.39 8.23
CA PRO A 44 -18.06 8.88 9.58
C PRO A 44 -16.79 8.04 9.73
N ALA A 45 -16.30 7.43 8.65
CA ALA A 45 -14.99 6.74 8.62
C ALA A 45 -13.78 7.64 8.91
N SER A 46 -13.95 8.97 8.88
CA SER A 46 -12.93 9.93 9.32
C SER A 46 -12.64 9.79 10.83
N SER A 47 -13.60 9.35 11.65
CA SER A 47 -13.39 9.17 13.08
C SER A 47 -12.54 7.94 13.43
N SER A 48 -12.43 6.96 12.52
CA SER A 48 -11.56 5.80 12.66
C SER A 48 -10.19 6.00 12.01
N TYR A 49 -9.93 7.17 11.42
CA TYR A 49 -8.63 7.53 10.86
C TYR A 49 -7.68 8.00 11.98
N ASP A 50 -6.59 7.27 12.15
CA ASP A 50 -5.55 7.58 13.12
C ASP A 50 -4.45 8.45 12.46
N ALA A 51 -4.51 9.76 12.75
CA ALA A 51 -3.60 10.74 12.18
C ALA A 51 -2.15 10.59 12.71
N ASP A 52 -1.96 10.01 13.90
CA ASP A 52 -0.64 9.88 14.51
C ASP A 52 0.20 8.82 13.79
N LEU A 53 -0.47 7.80 13.25
CA LEU A 53 0.15 6.78 12.41
C LEU A 53 0.59 7.33 11.03
N ASP A 54 -0.16 8.28 10.46
CA ASP A 54 0.03 8.84 9.12
C ASP A 54 0.79 10.20 9.10
N THR A 55 1.94 10.21 9.78
CA THR A 55 2.83 11.39 9.93
C THR A 55 3.84 11.57 8.78
N PHE A 56 3.65 10.89 7.64
CA PHE A 56 4.62 10.95 6.53
C PHE A 56 4.66 12.31 5.83
N PRO A 57 5.84 12.92 5.62
CA PRO A 57 5.98 14.21 4.95
C PRO A 57 5.74 14.05 3.44
N ARG A 58 4.47 14.17 3.02
CA ARG A 58 4.03 14.03 1.62
C ARG A 58 4.78 14.94 0.64
N LEU A 59 5.08 16.17 1.04
CA LEU A 59 5.82 17.15 0.22
C LEU A 59 7.26 16.72 -0.07
N ALA A 60 7.92 16.05 0.90
CA ALA A 60 9.27 15.55 0.73
C ALA A 60 9.35 14.40 -0.30
N LEU A 61 8.22 13.78 -0.63
CA LEU A 61 8.11 12.72 -1.64
C LEU A 61 7.74 13.32 -3.01
N ILE A 62 6.82 14.28 -3.04
CA ILE A 62 6.32 14.91 -4.27
C ILE A 62 7.41 15.76 -4.95
N LEU A 63 8.11 16.62 -4.21
CA LEU A 63 9.05 17.57 -4.81
C LEU A 63 10.22 16.88 -5.53
N PRO A 64 10.89 15.86 -4.96
CA PRO A 64 11.93 15.13 -5.69
C PRO A 64 11.40 14.43 -6.94
N CYS A 65 10.20 13.85 -6.89
CA CYS A 65 9.61 13.20 -8.06
C CYS A 65 9.34 14.21 -9.20
N LEU A 66 8.90 15.43 -8.85
CA LEU A 66 8.68 16.50 -9.82
C LEU A 66 9.99 16.94 -10.47
N VAL A 67 11.04 17.13 -9.67
CA VAL A 67 12.38 17.46 -10.16
C VAL A 67 12.89 16.34 -11.08
N LEU A 68 12.81 15.08 -10.65
CA LEU A 68 13.22 13.93 -11.45
C LEU A 68 12.45 13.85 -12.77
N ALA A 69 11.15 14.09 -12.80
CA ALA A 69 10.37 14.08 -14.05
C ALA A 69 10.75 15.19 -15.04
N ILE A 70 11.20 16.34 -14.54
CA ILE A 70 11.67 17.44 -15.39
C ILE A 70 13.04 17.09 -16.01
N PHE A 71 13.94 16.48 -15.24
CA PHE A 71 15.29 16.15 -15.72
C PHE A 71 15.37 14.81 -16.45
N LEU A 72 14.89 13.74 -15.83
CA LEU A 72 14.86 12.36 -16.32
C LEU A 72 13.52 12.08 -17.02
N ASN A 73 13.40 12.55 -18.24
CA ASN A 73 12.27 12.24 -19.11
C ASN A 73 12.77 12.29 -20.55
N ARG A 74 12.33 11.32 -21.35
CA ARG A 74 12.65 11.18 -22.77
C ARG A 74 12.21 12.38 -23.60
N VAL A 75 10.96 12.84 -23.41
CA VAL A 75 10.34 13.86 -24.26
C VAL A 75 9.94 15.06 -23.43
N LYS A 76 10.51 16.25 -23.70
CA LYS A 76 10.26 17.49 -22.94
C LYS A 76 8.90 18.15 -23.21
N LEU A 77 7.87 17.36 -23.51
CA LEU A 77 6.49 17.82 -23.59
C LEU A 77 5.89 17.84 -22.17
N ILE A 78 5.12 18.89 -21.84
CA ILE A 78 4.53 19.04 -20.49
C ILE A 78 3.72 17.80 -20.08
N ILE A 79 2.97 17.23 -21.01
CA ILE A 79 2.16 16.04 -20.78
C ILE A 79 3.03 14.82 -20.47
N GLU A 80 4.11 14.61 -21.22
CA GLU A 80 5.04 13.50 -20.99
C GLU A 80 5.79 13.66 -19.67
N ILE A 81 6.11 14.90 -19.28
CA ILE A 81 6.65 15.23 -17.96
C ILE A 81 5.63 14.88 -16.87
N CYS A 82 4.36 15.25 -17.03
CA CYS A 82 3.28 14.89 -16.12
C CYS A 82 3.09 13.37 -16.00
N HIS A 83 3.18 12.65 -17.13
CA HIS A 83 3.11 11.20 -17.16
C HIS A 83 4.28 10.58 -16.39
N SER A 84 5.52 10.98 -16.72
CA SER A 84 6.74 10.54 -16.03
C SER A 84 6.71 10.85 -14.53
N PHE A 85 6.23 12.04 -14.16
CA PHE A 85 6.00 12.43 -12.77
C PHE A 85 5.04 11.49 -12.06
N SER A 86 3.93 11.13 -12.72
CA SER A 86 2.95 10.20 -12.15
C SER A 86 3.54 8.79 -11.94
N VAL A 87 4.45 8.36 -12.81
CA VAL A 87 5.15 7.05 -12.69
C VAL A 87 6.11 7.09 -11.50
N TYR A 88 6.98 8.09 -11.41
CA TYR A 88 7.93 8.21 -10.30
C TYR A 88 7.25 8.39 -8.95
N LEU A 89 6.18 9.21 -8.91
CA LEU A 89 5.43 9.43 -7.68
C LEU A 89 4.72 8.16 -7.21
N GLU A 90 4.30 7.26 -8.10
CA GLU A 90 3.65 5.99 -7.75
C GLU A 90 4.61 5.04 -7.02
N VAL A 91 5.84 4.89 -7.53
CA VAL A 91 6.92 4.13 -6.87
C VAL A 91 7.09 4.59 -5.42
N VAL A 92 7.15 5.90 -5.24
CA VAL A 92 7.39 6.52 -3.94
C VAL A 92 6.13 6.49 -3.05
N ALA A 93 4.93 6.52 -3.64
CA ALA A 93 3.66 6.48 -2.91
C ALA A 93 3.35 5.10 -2.30
N LEU A 94 4.02 4.03 -2.74
CA LEU A 94 3.96 2.73 -2.06
C LEU A 94 4.60 2.78 -0.67
N ILE A 95 5.65 3.59 -0.48
CA ILE A 95 6.44 3.60 0.76
C ILE A 95 5.58 3.98 1.98
N PRO A 96 4.84 5.11 1.99
CA PRO A 96 3.96 5.46 3.10
C PRO A 96 2.92 4.38 3.41
N GLN A 97 2.39 3.71 2.38
CA GLN A 97 1.40 2.64 2.56
C GLN A 97 2.00 1.44 3.31
N PHE A 98 3.21 1.01 2.92
CA PHE A 98 3.92 -0.05 3.62
C PHE A 98 4.27 0.34 5.05
N VAL A 99 4.76 1.57 5.28
CA VAL A 99 5.13 1.99 6.63
C VAL A 99 3.90 2.15 7.52
N LEU A 100 2.77 2.61 7.00
CA LEU A 100 1.53 2.70 7.77
C LEU A 100 1.09 1.31 8.26
N LEU A 101 1.11 0.30 7.39
CA LEU A 101 0.81 -1.07 7.79
C LEU A 101 1.83 -1.63 8.80
N TYR A 102 3.11 -1.30 8.60
CA TYR A 102 4.17 -1.68 9.53
C TYR A 102 3.94 -1.07 10.92
N LYS A 103 3.64 0.23 11.00
CA LYS A 103 3.35 0.90 12.28
C LYS A 103 2.10 0.37 12.96
N ARG A 104 1.06 0.03 12.19
CA ARG A 104 -0.22 -0.44 12.76
C ARG A 104 -0.10 -1.79 13.47
N GLN A 105 0.86 -2.65 13.10
CA GLN A 105 1.15 -3.99 13.65
C GLN A 105 0.02 -5.04 13.49
N VAL A 106 -1.23 -4.66 13.76
CA VAL A 106 -2.43 -5.48 13.65
C VAL A 106 -3.38 -4.82 12.66
N TYR A 107 -3.58 -5.49 11.53
CA TYR A 107 -4.49 -5.03 10.47
C TYR A 107 -5.22 -6.22 9.85
N GLU A 108 -6.39 -5.94 9.28
CA GLU A 108 -7.22 -6.96 8.64
C GLU A 108 -6.56 -7.51 7.36
N LEU A 109 -6.86 -8.77 7.03
CA LEU A 109 -6.33 -9.42 5.85
C LEU A 109 -6.69 -8.69 4.55
N TRP A 110 -7.90 -8.15 4.45
CA TRP A 110 -8.37 -7.45 3.25
C TRP A 110 -7.54 -6.21 2.91
N VAL A 111 -7.02 -5.50 3.93
CA VAL A 111 -6.13 -4.34 3.74
C VAL A 111 -4.79 -4.77 3.14
N LEU A 112 -4.25 -5.91 3.59
CA LEU A 112 -3.04 -6.49 2.99
C LEU A 112 -3.30 -6.92 1.55
N LEU A 113 -4.39 -7.64 1.31
CA LEU A 113 -4.75 -8.12 -0.04
C LEU A 113 -4.91 -6.96 -1.01
N LEU A 114 -5.58 -5.87 -0.60
CA LEU A 114 -5.70 -4.66 -1.41
C LEU A 114 -4.31 -4.09 -1.75
N THR A 115 -3.43 -3.96 -0.76
CA THR A 115 -2.07 -3.45 -0.97
C THR A 115 -1.26 -4.34 -1.92
N VAL A 116 -1.39 -5.67 -1.78
CA VAL A 116 -0.75 -6.64 -2.65
C VAL A 116 -1.29 -6.54 -4.08
N LEU A 117 -2.61 -6.51 -4.26
CA LEU A 117 -3.24 -6.42 -5.58
C LEU A 117 -2.83 -5.14 -6.32
N MET A 118 -2.84 -4.01 -5.63
CA MET A 118 -2.42 -2.72 -6.20
C MET A 118 -0.96 -2.75 -6.68
N GLY A 119 -0.03 -3.28 -5.89
CA GLY A 119 1.36 -3.36 -6.32
C GLY A 119 1.64 -4.49 -7.33
N SER A 120 0.85 -5.56 -7.31
CA SER A 120 0.99 -6.70 -8.23
C SER A 120 0.54 -6.36 -9.64
N GLU A 121 -0.47 -5.50 -9.81
CA GLU A 121 -0.88 -5.00 -11.13
C GLU A 121 0.31 -4.41 -11.89
N ARG A 122 1.11 -3.57 -11.23
CA ARG A 122 2.34 -3.00 -11.79
C ARG A 122 3.41 -4.06 -12.10
N LEU A 123 3.60 -5.04 -11.20
CA LEU A 123 4.56 -6.12 -11.47
C LEU A 123 4.21 -6.91 -12.73
N LEU A 124 2.93 -7.16 -12.97
CA LEU A 124 2.48 -7.84 -14.18
C LEU A 124 2.80 -7.01 -15.43
N GLN A 125 2.68 -5.68 -15.35
CA GLN A 125 3.11 -4.79 -16.42
C GLN A 125 4.64 -4.79 -16.61
N THR A 126 5.42 -4.93 -15.53
CA THR A 126 6.87 -5.09 -15.61
C THR A 126 7.27 -6.38 -16.35
N VAL A 127 6.48 -7.45 -16.27
CA VAL A 127 6.77 -8.70 -16.99
C VAL A 127 6.74 -8.49 -18.50
N SER A 128 5.78 -7.71 -19.03
CA SER A 128 5.77 -7.40 -20.48
C SER A 128 6.97 -6.54 -20.91
N VAL A 129 7.47 -5.67 -20.04
CA VAL A 129 8.70 -4.90 -20.31
C VAL A 129 9.93 -5.82 -20.35
N LEU A 130 9.97 -6.84 -19.50
CA LEU A 130 11.05 -7.82 -19.47
C LEU A 130 11.08 -8.71 -20.72
N THR A 131 9.92 -9.05 -21.29
CA THR A 131 9.86 -9.85 -22.52
C THR A 131 10.43 -9.09 -23.71
N ASP A 132 10.11 -7.80 -23.82
CA ASP A 132 10.54 -6.93 -24.93
C ASP A 132 11.65 -5.97 -24.48
N TRP A 133 12.63 -6.49 -23.72
CA TRP A 133 13.63 -5.68 -23.01
C TRP A 133 14.40 -4.70 -23.92
N GLN A 134 14.88 -5.18 -25.07
CA GLN A 134 15.70 -4.36 -25.97
C GLN A 134 14.91 -3.20 -26.58
N GLU A 135 13.64 -3.43 -26.92
CA GLU A 135 12.76 -2.43 -27.51
C GLU A 135 12.28 -1.44 -26.43
N SER A 136 11.86 -1.94 -25.28
CA SER A 136 11.41 -1.12 -24.15
C SER A 136 12.48 -0.16 -23.65
N VAL A 137 13.74 -0.63 -23.52
CA VAL A 137 14.87 0.22 -23.11
C VAL A 137 15.24 1.25 -24.18
N ARG A 138 15.06 0.91 -25.47
CA ARG A 138 15.28 1.86 -26.57
C ARG A 138 14.19 2.95 -26.58
N ASP A 139 12.95 2.55 -26.32
CA ASP A 139 11.80 3.44 -26.38
C ASP A 139 11.75 4.36 -25.18
N ASP A 140 11.80 3.85 -23.95
CA ASP A 140 11.81 4.70 -22.75
C ASP A 140 12.61 4.06 -21.60
N PRO A 141 13.93 4.30 -21.54
CA PRO A 141 14.78 3.70 -20.50
C PRO A 141 14.41 4.18 -19.09
N TYR A 142 13.80 5.36 -18.96
CA TYR A 142 13.48 5.92 -17.65
C TYR A 142 12.22 5.30 -17.05
N SER A 143 11.22 5.03 -17.88
CA SER A 143 10.03 4.27 -17.47
C SER A 143 10.40 2.85 -17.03
N VAL A 144 11.25 2.17 -17.81
CA VAL A 144 11.77 0.83 -17.46
C VAL A 144 12.50 0.84 -16.12
N LEU A 145 13.35 1.85 -15.88
CA LEU A 145 14.03 2.00 -14.59
C LEU A 145 13.04 2.18 -13.43
N ALA A 146 11.99 2.99 -13.63
CA ALA A 146 10.97 3.19 -12.61
C ALA A 146 10.20 1.89 -12.30
N ASP A 147 9.88 1.08 -13.31
CA ASP A 147 9.22 -0.22 -13.12
C ASP A 147 10.10 -1.19 -12.32
N LEU A 148 11.42 -1.21 -12.58
CA LEU A 148 12.36 -2.02 -11.80
C LEU A 148 12.46 -1.56 -10.34
N VAL A 149 12.52 -0.24 -10.11
CA VAL A 149 12.53 0.32 -8.75
C VAL A 149 11.20 0.02 -8.05
N HIS A 150 10.08 0.13 -8.75
CA HIS A 150 8.76 -0.23 -8.24
C HIS A 150 8.73 -1.69 -7.79
N ALA A 151 9.19 -2.61 -8.64
CA ALA A 151 9.26 -4.02 -8.33
C ALA A 151 10.13 -4.29 -7.09
N MET A 152 11.29 -3.63 -6.99
CA MET A 152 12.16 -3.73 -5.84
C MET A 152 11.47 -3.25 -4.55
N VAL A 153 10.90 -2.04 -4.56
CA VAL A 153 10.22 -1.44 -3.40
C VAL A 153 9.05 -2.32 -2.95
N PHE A 154 8.28 -2.85 -3.90
CA PHE A 154 7.14 -3.70 -3.60
C PHE A 154 7.56 -5.04 -2.98
N VAL A 155 8.56 -5.73 -3.56
CA VAL A 155 9.04 -7.01 -3.02
C VAL A 155 9.65 -6.83 -1.63
N VAL A 156 10.46 -5.79 -1.44
CA VAL A 156 11.06 -5.47 -0.13
C VAL A 156 9.98 -5.14 0.88
N GLY A 157 9.07 -4.22 0.57
CA GLY A 157 7.98 -3.82 1.46
C GLY A 157 7.07 -4.99 1.85
N LEU A 158 6.72 -5.83 0.88
CA LEU A 158 5.91 -7.02 1.12
C LEU A 158 6.64 -8.05 2.00
N SER A 159 7.94 -8.29 1.76
CA SER A 159 8.73 -9.22 2.56
C SER A 159 8.79 -8.78 4.04
N VAL A 160 8.96 -7.48 4.29
CA VAL A 160 8.96 -6.89 5.63
C VAL A 160 7.61 -7.08 6.31
N LEU A 161 6.51 -6.78 5.62
CA LEU A 161 5.16 -6.94 6.17
C LEU A 161 4.81 -8.40 6.46
N LEU A 162 5.20 -9.33 5.59
CA LEU A 162 4.96 -10.76 5.81
C LEU A 162 5.79 -11.27 6.99
N TRP A 163 7.06 -10.87 7.07
CA TRP A 163 7.93 -11.21 8.19
C TRP A 163 7.35 -10.71 9.52
N GLN A 164 6.95 -9.44 9.56
CA GLN A 164 6.29 -8.85 10.72
C GLN A 164 5.00 -9.58 11.09
N ARG A 165 4.14 -9.90 10.10
CA ARG A 165 2.89 -10.62 10.36
C ARG A 165 3.13 -12.02 10.94
N LEU A 166 4.20 -12.69 10.52
CA LEU A 166 4.63 -13.97 11.10
C LEU A 166 5.11 -13.78 12.55
N GLN A 167 5.84 -12.71 12.85
CA GLN A 167 6.26 -12.39 14.22
C GLN A 167 5.06 -12.11 15.12
N VAL A 168 4.12 -11.27 14.70
CA VAL A 168 2.92 -10.95 15.47
C VAL A 168 2.09 -12.21 15.73
N ARG A 169 1.93 -13.10 14.74
CA ARG A 169 1.24 -14.38 14.92
C ARG A 169 1.92 -15.30 15.93
N LYS A 170 3.25 -15.33 15.97
CA LYS A 170 3.99 -16.08 16.99
C LYS A 170 3.78 -15.47 18.39
N SER A 171 3.74 -14.15 18.49
CA SER A 171 3.54 -13.45 19.76
C SER A 171 2.11 -13.52 20.29
N GLN A 172 1.09 -13.69 19.43
CA GLN A 172 -0.32 -13.76 19.84
C GLN A 172 -0.67 -15.01 20.68
N GLY A 173 0.18 -16.03 20.70
CA GLY A 173 0.03 -17.22 21.54
C GLY A 173 0.89 -17.21 22.81
N LEU A 174 1.61 -16.12 23.09
CA LEU A 174 2.55 -16.02 24.21
C LEU A 174 2.11 -14.92 25.19
N ASN A 175 2.31 -15.14 26.48
CA ASN A 175 2.13 -14.13 27.52
C ASN A 175 3.30 -13.14 27.55
N GLU A 176 3.24 -12.10 28.39
CA GLU A 176 4.28 -11.06 28.51
C GLU A 176 5.66 -11.63 28.87
N SER A 177 5.70 -12.82 29.49
CA SER A 177 6.92 -13.55 29.86
C SER A 177 7.43 -14.48 28.74
N GLY A 178 6.76 -14.52 27.58
CA GLY A 178 7.11 -15.39 26.46
C GLY A 178 6.71 -16.87 26.62
N ALA A 179 5.88 -17.20 27.62
CA ALA A 179 5.32 -18.55 27.79
C ALA A 179 3.98 -18.68 27.04
N PRO A 180 3.60 -19.88 26.56
CA PRO A 180 2.32 -20.09 25.91
C PRO A 180 1.14 -19.62 26.77
N LEU A 181 0.18 -18.93 26.16
CA LEU A 181 -1.09 -18.60 26.83
C LEU A 181 -1.82 -19.91 27.13
N PRO A 182 -2.31 -20.11 28.37
CA PRO A 182 -3.06 -21.32 28.73
C PRO A 182 -4.30 -21.44 27.85
N ASN A 183 -4.63 -22.67 27.47
CA ASN A 183 -5.82 -22.93 26.65
C ASN A 183 -7.08 -22.49 27.41
N PHE A 184 -8.16 -22.15 26.70
CA PHE A 184 -9.42 -21.76 27.32
C PHE A 184 -9.92 -22.80 28.35
N ASP A 185 -9.76 -24.08 28.03
CA ASP A 185 -10.14 -25.17 28.92
C ASP A 185 -9.32 -25.19 30.22
N GLU A 186 -8.02 -24.90 30.14
CA GLU A 186 -7.14 -24.80 31.32
C GLU A 186 -7.52 -23.58 32.19
N VAL A 187 -7.84 -22.44 31.57
CA VAL A 187 -8.31 -21.24 32.28
C VAL A 187 -9.67 -21.50 32.92
N TRP A 188 -10.57 -22.16 32.21
CA TRP A 188 -11.91 -22.51 32.69
C TRP A 188 -11.85 -23.48 33.87
N ASP A 189 -11.05 -24.53 33.78
CA ASP A 189 -10.88 -25.49 34.88
C ASP A 189 -10.15 -24.87 36.08
N ALA A 190 -9.09 -24.08 35.85
CA ALA A 190 -8.45 -23.31 36.92
C ALA A 190 -9.41 -22.33 37.62
N SER A 191 -10.37 -21.78 36.89
CA SER A 191 -11.38 -20.89 37.48
C SER A 191 -12.36 -21.65 38.38
N LYS A 192 -12.76 -22.88 38.04
CA LYS A 192 -13.63 -23.72 38.88
C LYS A 192 -13.00 -23.99 40.24
N PHE A 193 -11.71 -24.35 40.28
CA PHE A 193 -10.99 -24.57 41.54
C PHE A 193 -11.03 -23.34 42.45
N LYS A 194 -10.89 -22.14 41.88
CA LYS A 194 -11.01 -20.88 42.63
C LYS A 194 -12.41 -20.66 43.22
N PHE A 195 -13.45 -21.08 42.52
CA PHE A 195 -14.83 -20.98 43.02
C PHE A 195 -15.09 -22.00 44.14
N GLU A 196 -14.59 -23.23 44.01
CA GLU A 196 -14.71 -24.27 45.04
C GLU A 196 -13.99 -23.88 46.33
N ASP A 197 -12.77 -23.34 46.26
CA ASP A 197 -12.03 -22.83 47.41
C ASP A 197 -12.78 -21.67 48.11
N GLN A 198 -13.41 -20.79 47.34
CA GLN A 198 -14.22 -19.68 47.87
C GLN A 198 -15.53 -20.13 48.52
N GLU A 199 -16.10 -21.27 48.12
CA GLU A 199 -17.26 -21.88 48.78
C GLU A 199 -16.85 -22.65 50.03
N ALA A 200 -15.71 -23.37 49.99
CA ALA A 200 -15.18 -24.09 51.15
C ALA A 200 -14.82 -23.14 52.31
N ASN A 201 -14.27 -21.95 52.02
CA ASN A 201 -13.92 -20.95 53.02
C ASN A 201 -15.12 -20.12 53.54
N ARG A 202 -16.31 -20.31 52.95
CA ARG A 202 -17.56 -19.64 53.36
C ARG A 202 -18.44 -20.47 54.30
N LYS A 203 -18.05 -21.72 54.59
CA LYS A 203 -18.68 -22.61 55.57
C LYS A 203 -17.84 -22.69 56.84
#